data_AF-A0AA37NXX8-F1
#
_entry.id   AF-A0AA37NXX8-F1
#
_cell.length_a   1.000
_cell.length_b   1.000
_cell.length_c   1.000
_cell.angle_alpha   90.00
_cell.angle_beta   90.00
_cell.angle_gamma   90.00
#
_symmetry.space_group_name_H-M   'P 1'
#
loop_
_entity.id
_entity.type
_entity.pdbx_description
1 polymer ?
#
loop_
_entity_poly.entity_id
_entity_poly.type
_entity_poly.pdbx_seq_one_letter_code
_entity_poly.pdbx_strand_id
1 'polypeptide(L)'
;MNIVKSKSFKNGTVYCLRLEDGMLVETTDTFLPYYTKDAIGRKQNFLDNDNLGSRSERWMIGVSTMSGCPVRCKFCATGNMKRYRNLTADEIVGQVEFAIEQAGFDPCDANEFKINYTRMGEPFLNIEAVKEAIGRISEIYPNTHHYVSTIGIKGSDFSFVKGNVTLQISLHSFDEEKRNWLIPYPKKMSIEELGRIRTESNLKTTINLTLVNESDFDTEKLEKYFDKEYFFVKLSPINPNNISEKNNLGNGIIEGVNLV
;
A
#
# COMPACT_ATOMS: atom_id res chain seq x y z
N MET A 1 -8.45 -5.43 20.22
CA MET A 1 -8.49 -6.30 19.01
C MET A 1 -7.92 -7.66 19.37
N ASN A 2 -8.43 -8.75 18.78
CA ASN A 2 -7.94 -10.11 19.07
C ASN A 2 -7.36 -10.77 17.81
N ILE A 3 -6.24 -11.48 17.96
CA ILE A 3 -5.65 -12.25 16.86
C ILE A 3 -6.57 -13.43 16.51
N VAL A 4 -7.00 -13.50 15.25
CA VAL A 4 -7.73 -14.66 14.71
C VAL A 4 -6.76 -15.63 14.06
N LYS A 5 -5.78 -15.09 13.32
CA LYS A 5 -4.76 -15.85 12.64
C LYS A 5 -3.53 -14.96 12.42
N SER A 6 -2.35 -15.54 12.46
CA SER A 6 -1.13 -14.86 12.04
C SER A 6 -0.31 -15.78 11.13
N LYS A 7 0.59 -15.17 10.35
CA LYS A 7 1.61 -15.87 9.57
C LYS A 7 2.90 -15.06 9.63
N SER A 8 3.95 -15.68 10.16
CA SER A 8 5.28 -15.08 10.24
C SER A 8 6.15 -15.49 9.06
N PHE A 9 7.04 -14.59 8.69
CA PHE A 9 8.04 -14.67 7.65
C PHE A 9 9.38 -14.23 8.25
N LYS A 10 10.49 -14.44 7.52
CA LYS A 10 11.81 -14.04 8.01
C LYS A 10 11.92 -12.53 8.34
N ASN A 11 11.14 -11.70 7.66
CA ASN A 11 11.20 -10.24 7.78
C ASN A 11 9.92 -9.60 8.36
N GLY A 12 9.09 -10.37 9.06
CA GLY A 12 7.88 -9.83 9.68
C GLY A 12 6.72 -10.80 9.82
N THR A 13 5.56 -10.27 10.20
CA THR A 13 4.34 -11.04 10.44
C THR A 13 3.12 -10.33 9.83
N VAL A 14 2.21 -11.13 9.29
CA VAL A 14 0.87 -10.69 8.87
C VAL A 14 -0.13 -11.19 9.90
N TYR A 15 -0.97 -10.30 10.40
CA TYR A 15 -2.00 -10.59 11.39
C TYR A 15 -3.38 -10.36 10.81
N CYS A 16 -4.28 -11.33 11.00
CA CYS A 16 -5.71 -11.15 10.84
C CYS A 16 -6.30 -10.90 12.24
N LEU A 17 -6.88 -9.72 12.43
CA LEU A 17 -7.45 -9.28 13.70
C LEU A 17 -8.97 -9.22 13.63
N ARG A 18 -9.62 -9.51 14.75
CA ARG A 18 -11.05 -9.31 14.97
C ARG A 18 -11.29 -8.03 15.75
N LEU A 19 -12.15 -7.18 15.19
CA LEU A 19 -12.67 -5.97 15.80
C LEU A 19 -13.83 -6.30 16.75
N GLU A 20 -14.21 -5.35 17.61
CA GLU A 20 -15.24 -5.56 18.64
C GLU A 20 -16.60 -5.94 18.05
N ASP A 21 -16.95 -5.38 16.89
CA ASP A 21 -18.17 -5.70 16.16
C ASP A 21 -18.10 -7.03 15.37
N GLY A 22 -17.02 -7.80 15.55
CA GLY A 22 -16.79 -9.10 14.93
C GLY A 22 -16.23 -9.03 13.51
N MET A 23 -16.07 -7.84 12.93
CA MET A 23 -15.47 -7.66 11.61
C MET A 23 -13.95 -7.97 11.64
N LEU A 24 -13.38 -8.27 10.47
CA LEU A 24 -11.97 -8.65 10.34
C LEU A 24 -11.17 -7.57 9.63
N VAL A 25 -9.97 -7.31 10.12
CA VAL A 25 -8.96 -6.49 9.45
C VAL A 25 -7.65 -7.25 9.37
N GLU A 26 -6.78 -6.77 8.49
CA GLU A 26 -5.43 -7.28 8.35
C GLU A 26 -4.46 -6.16 8.68
N THR A 27 -3.47 -6.47 9.51
CA THR A 27 -2.35 -5.58 9.80
C THR A 27 -1.04 -6.34 9.59
N THR A 28 0.02 -5.64 9.22
CA THR A 28 1.34 -6.23 9.03
C THR A 28 2.39 -5.48 9.80
N ASP A 29 3.38 -6.22 10.26
CA ASP A 29 4.59 -5.71 10.90
C ASP A 29 5.76 -6.31 10.12
N THR A 30 6.48 -5.49 9.35
CA THR A 30 7.59 -5.96 8.50
C THR A 30 8.78 -5.01 8.54
N PHE A 31 9.96 -5.52 8.24
CA PHE A 31 11.18 -4.72 8.15
C PHE A 31 12.02 -5.15 6.94
N LEU A 32 12.73 -4.21 6.31
CA LEU A 32 13.61 -4.47 5.16
C LEU A 32 14.73 -3.43 5.12
N PRO A 33 16.01 -3.83 5.07
CA PRO A 33 17.14 -2.90 5.21
C PRO A 33 17.46 -2.18 3.89
N TYR A 34 17.06 -2.77 2.76
CA TYR A 34 17.42 -2.28 1.43
C TYR A 34 16.44 -1.21 0.92
N TYR A 35 17.00 -0.18 0.29
CA TYR A 35 16.22 0.80 -0.46
C TYR A 35 16.16 0.41 -1.93
N THR A 36 15.04 0.73 -2.59
CA THR A 36 14.93 0.55 -4.04
C THR A 36 16.00 1.35 -4.80
N LYS A 37 16.47 2.49 -4.26
CA LYS A 37 17.54 3.29 -4.86
C LYS A 37 18.88 2.54 -4.91
N ASP A 38 19.11 1.59 -4.01
CA ASP A 38 20.37 0.83 -3.95
C ASP A 38 20.47 -0.17 -5.12
N ALA A 39 19.34 -0.46 -5.78
CA ALA A 39 19.29 -1.28 -6.98
C ALA A 39 19.52 -0.49 -8.28
N ILE A 40 19.61 0.84 -8.25
CA ILE A 40 19.77 1.65 -9.47
C ILE A 40 21.11 1.30 -10.15
N GLY A 41 21.06 0.98 -11.44
CA GLY A 41 22.25 0.63 -12.24
C GLY A 41 22.77 -0.79 -12.04
N ARG A 42 22.22 -1.54 -11.07
CA ARG A 42 22.52 -2.97 -10.90
C ARG A 42 21.74 -3.75 -11.93
N LYS A 43 22.37 -4.10 -13.05
CA LYS A 43 21.77 -4.89 -14.16
C LYS A 43 21.60 -6.37 -13.77
N GLN A 44 21.08 -6.65 -12.58
CA GLN A 44 20.88 -8.01 -12.05
C GLN A 44 19.52 -8.11 -11.34
N ASN A 45 18.94 -9.30 -11.36
CA ASN A 45 17.65 -9.61 -10.72
C ASN A 45 17.78 -10.65 -9.58
N PHE A 46 18.99 -10.88 -9.07
CA PHE A 46 19.24 -11.77 -7.93
C PHE A 46 19.34 -10.97 -6.63
N LEU A 47 19.08 -11.66 -5.51
CA LEU A 47 19.19 -11.07 -4.18
C LEU A 47 20.64 -10.64 -3.91
N ASP A 48 20.79 -9.41 -3.40
CA ASP A 48 22.11 -8.85 -3.08
C ASP A 48 22.71 -9.48 -1.82
N ASN A 49 21.87 -9.77 -0.82
CA ASN A 49 22.27 -10.34 0.47
C ASN A 49 21.03 -10.88 1.23
N ASP A 50 21.20 -12.00 1.93
CA ASP A 50 20.18 -12.65 2.76
C ASP A 50 19.94 -12.00 4.13
N ASN A 51 20.73 -10.97 4.50
CA ASN A 51 20.51 -10.19 5.70
C ASN A 51 19.28 -9.29 5.52
N LEU A 52 18.15 -9.72 6.08
CA LEU A 52 16.88 -9.00 6.06
C LEU A 52 16.80 -7.91 7.14
N GLY A 53 17.90 -7.63 7.84
CA GLY A 53 18.00 -6.51 8.75
C GLY A 53 17.14 -6.68 10.01
N SER A 54 16.75 -5.56 10.61
CA SER A 54 15.82 -5.55 11.73
C SER A 54 14.88 -4.33 11.72
N ARG A 55 13.93 -4.30 12.66
CA ARG A 55 13.04 -3.15 12.88
C ARG A 55 13.81 -1.86 13.20
N SER A 56 15.02 -1.96 13.76
CA SER A 56 15.86 -0.79 14.04
C SER A 56 16.32 -0.06 12.78
N GLU A 57 16.35 -0.72 11.61
CA GLU A 57 16.82 -0.10 10.38
C GLU A 57 15.67 0.56 9.62
N ARG A 58 14.65 -0.23 9.28
CA ARG A 58 13.49 0.28 8.54
C ARG A 58 12.27 -0.58 8.82
N TRP A 59 11.46 -0.10 9.73
CA TRP A 59 10.23 -0.73 10.16
C TRP A 59 9.02 -0.18 9.41
N MET A 60 8.17 -1.08 8.93
CA MET A 60 6.97 -0.78 8.17
C MET A 60 5.79 -1.53 8.78
N ILE A 61 4.81 -0.78 9.27
CA ILE A 61 3.52 -1.31 9.65
C ILE A 61 2.54 -1.05 8.51
N GLY A 62 1.74 -2.05 8.15
CA GLY A 62 0.68 -1.92 7.15
C GLY A 62 -0.66 -2.01 7.85
N VAL A 63 -1.50 -0.99 7.71
CA VAL A 63 -2.82 -0.93 8.36
C VAL A 63 -3.95 -1.00 7.34
N SER A 64 -5.09 -1.52 7.80
CA SER A 64 -6.36 -1.43 7.10
C SER A 64 -7.06 -0.11 7.42
N THR A 65 -7.76 0.45 6.44
CA THR A 65 -8.61 1.66 6.57
C THR A 65 -10.10 1.33 6.53
N MET A 66 -10.43 0.12 6.08
CA MET A 66 -11.78 -0.44 6.07
C MET A 66 -11.70 -1.92 6.45
N SER A 67 -12.77 -2.47 7.02
CA SER A 67 -12.98 -3.91 6.98
C SER A 67 -13.71 -4.23 5.69
N GLY A 68 -13.16 -5.09 4.84
CA GLY A 68 -13.62 -5.26 3.44
C GLY A 68 -13.32 -4.04 2.56
N CYS A 69 -13.73 -4.06 1.30
CA CYS A 69 -13.57 -2.92 0.40
C CYS A 69 -14.63 -2.92 -0.71
N PRO A 70 -15.38 -1.83 -0.92
CA PRO A 70 -16.43 -1.74 -1.93
C PRO A 70 -15.90 -1.67 -3.37
N VAL A 71 -14.60 -1.37 -3.56
CA VAL A 71 -13.98 -1.21 -4.89
C VAL A 71 -13.93 -2.51 -5.68
N ARG A 72 -13.74 -3.65 -4.99
CA ARG A 72 -13.70 -5.00 -5.58
C ARG A 72 -12.69 -5.18 -6.73
N CYS A 73 -11.46 -4.67 -6.56
CA CYS A 73 -10.38 -4.89 -7.52
C CYS A 73 -10.20 -6.38 -7.86
N LYS A 74 -9.98 -6.69 -9.14
CA LYS A 74 -9.94 -8.06 -9.68
C LYS A 74 -8.70 -8.87 -9.28
N PHE A 75 -7.74 -8.23 -8.64
CA PHE A 75 -6.51 -8.84 -8.13
C PHE A 75 -6.46 -8.89 -6.59
N CYS A 76 -7.42 -8.26 -5.90
CA CYS A 76 -7.39 -8.07 -4.46
C CYS A 76 -8.36 -9.00 -3.73
N ALA A 77 -7.84 -9.78 -2.77
CA ALA A 77 -8.63 -10.72 -1.97
C ALA A 77 -9.77 -10.04 -1.17
N THR A 78 -9.55 -8.81 -0.71
CA THR A 78 -10.50 -8.02 0.09
C THR A 78 -11.83 -7.79 -0.64
N GLY A 79 -11.82 -7.73 -1.98
CA GLY A 79 -13.03 -7.53 -2.79
C GLY A 79 -14.07 -8.65 -2.70
N ASN A 80 -13.69 -9.83 -2.18
CA ASN A 80 -14.60 -10.97 -2.01
C ASN A 80 -15.43 -10.91 -0.73
N MET A 81 -15.07 -10.04 0.21
CA MET A 81 -15.80 -9.91 1.46
C MET A 81 -17.20 -9.38 1.19
N LYS A 82 -18.21 -10.06 1.76
CA LYS A 82 -19.63 -9.73 1.54
C LYS A 82 -20.03 -8.40 2.20
N ARG A 83 -19.42 -8.10 3.34
CA ARG A 83 -19.66 -6.89 4.13
C ARG A 83 -18.43 -6.01 4.07
N TYR A 84 -18.66 -4.71 4.10
CA TYR A 84 -17.61 -3.73 4.31
C TYR A 84 -18.09 -2.59 5.19
N ARG A 85 -17.17 -1.92 5.87
CA ARG A 85 -17.40 -0.66 6.56
C ARG A 85 -16.08 0.11 6.70
N ASN A 86 -16.21 1.42 6.87
CA ASN A 86 -15.09 2.26 7.29
C ASN A 86 -14.67 1.90 8.72
N LEU A 87 -13.36 2.04 8.98
CA LEU A 87 -12.83 1.97 10.34
C LEU A 87 -12.85 3.36 10.97
N THR A 88 -12.96 3.42 12.30
CA THR A 88 -12.72 4.67 13.03
C THR A 88 -11.23 4.98 13.10
N ALA A 89 -10.86 6.22 13.45
CA ALA A 89 -9.47 6.57 13.68
C ALA A 89 -8.86 5.72 14.80
N ASP A 90 -9.60 5.45 15.89
CA ASP A 90 -9.17 4.58 16.99
C ASP A 90 -8.86 3.15 16.51
N GLU A 91 -9.66 2.59 15.59
CA GLU A 91 -9.40 1.26 15.02
C GLU A 91 -8.17 1.24 14.09
N ILE A 92 -7.86 2.34 13.42
CA ILE A 92 -6.66 2.47 12.59
C ILE A 92 -5.42 2.62 13.48
N VAL A 93 -5.44 3.54 14.45
CA VAL A 93 -4.35 3.75 15.42
C VAL A 93 -4.10 2.47 16.22
N GLY A 94 -5.16 1.79 16.68
CA GLY A 94 -5.03 0.55 17.44
C GLY A 94 -4.34 -0.57 16.68
N GLN A 95 -4.37 -0.59 15.33
CA GLN A 95 -3.62 -1.57 14.55
C GLN A 95 -2.11 -1.29 14.60
N VAL A 96 -1.71 -0.02 14.71
CA VAL A 96 -0.32 0.41 14.88
C VAL A 96 0.17 0.04 16.28
N GLU A 97 -0.57 0.45 17.31
CA GLU A 97 -0.25 0.13 18.71
C GLU A 97 -0.15 -1.38 18.93
N PHE A 98 -1.10 -2.15 18.39
CA PHE A 98 -1.05 -3.61 18.44
C PHE A 98 0.24 -4.16 17.82
N ALA A 99 0.60 -3.70 16.62
CA ALA A 99 1.81 -4.18 15.94
C ALA A 99 3.09 -3.80 16.70
N ILE A 100 3.13 -2.63 17.33
CA ILE A 100 4.24 -2.19 18.17
C ILE A 100 4.36 -3.06 19.43
N GLU A 101 3.25 -3.30 20.12
CA GLU A 101 3.20 -4.16 21.30
C GLU A 101 3.66 -5.59 20.97
N GLN A 102 3.18 -6.17 19.85
CA GLN A 102 3.60 -7.50 19.42
C GLN A 102 5.08 -7.55 19.03
N ALA A 103 5.62 -6.47 18.45
CA ALA A 103 7.03 -6.39 18.08
C ALA A 103 7.94 -6.26 19.31
N GLY A 104 7.45 -5.69 20.41
CA GLY A 104 8.25 -5.42 21.61
C GLY A 104 9.44 -4.49 21.33
N PHE A 105 9.27 -3.56 20.39
CA PHE A 105 10.32 -2.65 19.91
C PHE A 105 9.78 -1.22 19.86
N ASP A 106 10.53 -0.26 20.39
CA ASP A 106 10.14 1.16 20.39
C ASP A 106 10.38 1.76 18.98
N PRO A 107 9.35 2.32 18.31
CA PRO A 107 9.54 2.99 17.04
C PRO A 107 10.55 4.14 17.07
N CYS A 108 10.80 4.74 18.23
CA CYS A 108 11.81 5.80 18.39
C CYS A 108 13.25 5.29 18.19
N ASP A 109 13.48 3.99 18.38
CA ASP A 109 14.77 3.34 18.15
C ASP A 109 14.95 2.87 16.68
N ALA A 110 13.95 3.05 15.83
CA ALA A 110 14.06 2.79 14.40
C ALA A 110 14.66 4.00 13.66
N ASN A 111 15.65 3.76 12.79
CA ASN A 111 16.15 4.78 11.87
C ASN A 111 15.05 5.26 10.92
N GLU A 112 14.17 4.36 10.48
CA GLU A 112 12.96 4.69 9.73
C GLU A 112 11.75 3.93 10.26
N PHE A 113 10.70 4.67 10.59
CA PHE A 113 9.40 4.10 10.97
C PHE A 113 8.32 4.54 9.99
N LYS A 114 7.59 3.59 9.42
CA LYS A 114 6.65 3.84 8.32
C LYS A 114 5.31 3.18 8.55
N ILE A 115 4.23 3.93 8.27
CA ILE A 115 2.86 3.38 8.27
C ILE A 115 2.32 3.39 6.84
N ASN A 116 1.87 2.23 6.37
CA ASN A 116 1.31 2.04 5.04
C ASN A 116 -0.20 1.78 5.14
N TYR A 117 -1.01 2.66 4.58
CA TYR A 117 -2.48 2.54 4.55
C TYR A 117 -2.88 1.72 3.31
N THR A 118 -2.44 0.47 3.25
CA THR A 118 -2.45 -0.36 2.03
C THR A 118 -3.04 -1.76 2.21
N ARG A 119 -3.49 -2.13 3.42
CA ARG A 119 -4.08 -3.47 3.65
C ARG A 119 -5.50 -3.53 3.11
N MET A 120 -6.49 -3.46 3.98
CA MET A 120 -7.89 -3.57 3.58
C MET A 120 -8.53 -2.17 3.49
N GLY A 121 -9.21 -1.90 2.38
CA GLY A 121 -9.95 -0.67 2.16
C GLY A 121 -9.34 0.26 1.11
N GLU A 122 -10.12 1.27 0.73
CA GLU A 122 -9.65 2.41 -0.07
C GLU A 122 -9.60 3.63 0.86
N PRO A 123 -8.40 4.12 1.23
CA PRO A 123 -8.24 5.22 2.17
C PRO A 123 -9.08 6.46 1.83
N PHE A 124 -9.25 6.80 0.55
CA PHE A 124 -10.01 7.99 0.16
C PHE A 124 -11.54 7.83 0.29
N LEU A 125 -12.06 6.61 0.50
CA LEU A 125 -13.45 6.39 0.91
C LEU A 125 -13.63 6.53 2.43
N ASN A 126 -12.54 6.65 3.19
CA ASN A 126 -12.53 6.82 4.64
C ASN A 126 -11.55 7.93 5.07
N ILE A 127 -11.46 9.00 4.28
CA ILE A 127 -10.32 9.91 4.35
C ILE A 127 -10.23 10.69 5.67
N GLU A 128 -11.36 11.03 6.28
CA GLU A 128 -11.39 11.80 7.53
C GLU A 128 -10.81 11.00 8.69
N ALA A 129 -11.21 9.73 8.85
CA ALA A 129 -10.64 8.86 9.88
C ALA A 129 -9.14 8.56 9.62
N VAL A 130 -8.75 8.47 8.34
CA VAL A 130 -7.33 8.30 7.97
C VAL A 130 -6.51 9.54 8.33
N LYS A 131 -7.00 10.74 8.01
CA LYS A 131 -6.35 12.01 8.36
C LYS A 131 -6.19 12.16 9.88
N GLU A 132 -7.23 11.83 10.64
CA GLU A 132 -7.19 11.85 12.10
C GLU A 132 -6.17 10.84 12.65
N ALA A 133 -6.17 9.60 12.15
CA ALA A 133 -5.19 8.59 12.56
C ALA A 133 -3.75 9.02 12.27
N ILE A 134 -3.49 9.58 11.07
CA ILE A 134 -2.17 10.13 10.70
C ILE A 134 -1.74 11.19 11.71
N GLY A 135 -2.63 12.13 12.06
CA GLY A 135 -2.35 13.17 13.06
C GLY A 135 -1.94 12.56 14.40
N ARG A 136 -2.77 11.67 14.96
CA ARG A 136 -2.54 11.06 16.29
C ARG A 136 -1.27 10.21 16.33
N ILE A 137 -1.02 9.40 15.30
CA ILE A 137 0.23 8.62 15.21
C ILE A 137 1.44 9.54 15.13
N SER A 138 1.36 10.65 14.39
CA SER A 138 2.48 11.60 14.26
C SER A 138 2.73 12.41 15.52
N GLU A 139 1.72 12.60 16.38
CA GLU A 139 1.91 13.21 17.71
C GLU A 139 2.68 12.28 18.65
N ILE A 140 2.40 10.97 18.60
CA ILE A 140 3.04 9.96 19.45
C ILE A 140 4.44 9.60 18.90
N TYR A 141 4.56 9.47 17.57
CA TYR A 141 5.76 9.06 16.86
C TYR A 141 6.12 10.09 15.76
N PRO A 142 6.77 11.22 16.10
CA PRO A 142 6.97 12.37 15.19
C PRO A 142 7.77 12.08 13.92
N ASN A 143 8.64 11.07 13.94
CA ASN A 143 9.46 10.69 12.79
C ASN A 143 8.76 9.71 11.83
N THR A 144 7.50 9.39 12.08
CA THR A 144 6.73 8.46 11.26
C THR A 144 6.52 8.99 9.85
N HIS A 145 6.84 8.18 8.84
CA HIS A 145 6.49 8.45 7.45
C HIS A 145 5.26 7.66 7.03
N HIS A 146 4.22 8.36 6.57
CA HIS A 146 2.93 7.79 6.19
C HIS A 146 2.84 7.61 4.68
N TYR A 147 2.43 6.42 4.24
CA TYR A 147 2.18 6.12 2.83
C TYR A 147 0.70 5.82 2.61
N VAL A 148 -0.02 6.74 1.99
CA VAL A 148 -1.45 6.60 1.71
C VAL A 148 -1.64 6.19 0.26
N SER A 149 -2.20 5.00 0.01
CA SER A 149 -2.47 4.52 -1.35
C SER A 149 -3.89 4.80 -1.77
N THR A 150 -4.13 5.04 -3.06
CA THR A 150 -5.48 5.24 -3.61
C THR A 150 -5.62 4.76 -5.04
N ILE A 151 -6.82 4.33 -5.41
CA ILE A 151 -7.21 4.14 -6.81
C ILE A 151 -7.44 5.46 -7.58
N GLY A 152 -7.38 6.61 -6.90
CA GLY A 152 -7.62 7.93 -7.46
C GLY A 152 -9.11 8.19 -7.66
N ILE A 153 -9.79 8.62 -6.61
CA ILE A 153 -11.22 8.93 -6.64
C ILE A 153 -11.41 10.38 -7.11
N LYS A 154 -12.35 10.61 -8.04
CA LYS A 154 -12.67 11.95 -8.51
C LYS A 154 -13.18 12.82 -7.36
N GLY A 155 -12.68 14.05 -7.27
CA GLY A 155 -13.04 15.01 -6.23
C GLY A 155 -12.27 14.82 -4.90
N SER A 156 -11.30 13.89 -4.85
CA SER A 156 -10.44 13.74 -3.69
C SER A 156 -9.60 15.00 -3.43
N ASP A 157 -9.50 15.34 -2.14
CA ASP A 157 -8.58 16.35 -1.64
C ASP A 157 -7.22 15.73 -1.31
N PHE A 158 -6.17 16.20 -1.98
CA PHE A 158 -4.79 15.76 -1.76
C PHE A 158 -3.95 16.79 -0.98
N SER A 159 -4.54 17.91 -0.54
CA SER A 159 -3.81 19.01 0.13
C SER A 159 -3.16 18.60 1.47
N PHE A 160 -3.67 17.54 2.10
CA PHE A 160 -3.08 16.98 3.32
C PHE A 160 -1.82 16.15 3.07
N VAL A 161 -1.52 15.79 1.82
CA VAL A 161 -0.32 15.03 1.44
C VAL A 161 0.86 15.99 1.39
N LYS A 162 1.47 16.21 2.56
CA LYS A 162 2.62 17.11 2.74
C LYS A 162 3.62 16.56 3.74
N GLY A 163 4.88 16.99 3.64
CA GLY A 163 5.95 16.57 4.55
C GLY A 163 6.14 15.05 4.59
N ASN A 164 5.94 14.43 5.75
CA ASN A 164 6.10 12.99 5.96
C ASN A 164 4.87 12.16 5.53
N VAL A 165 3.96 12.71 4.73
CA VAL A 165 2.84 11.97 4.12
C VAL A 165 3.08 11.86 2.63
N THR A 166 3.16 10.65 2.09
CA THR A 166 3.42 10.38 0.68
C THR A 166 2.27 9.62 0.04
N LEU A 167 1.83 10.11 -1.12
CA LEU A 167 0.77 9.50 -1.91
C LEU A 167 1.32 8.33 -2.76
N GLN A 168 0.54 7.27 -2.83
CA GLN A 168 0.70 6.19 -3.81
C GLN A 168 -0.57 6.04 -4.65
N ILE A 169 -0.41 5.88 -5.96
CA ILE A 169 -1.49 5.74 -6.93
C ILE A 169 -1.49 4.31 -7.44
N SER A 170 -2.57 3.57 -7.19
CA SER A 170 -2.85 2.24 -7.73
C SER A 170 -3.31 2.35 -9.18
N LEU A 171 -2.34 2.38 -10.12
CA LEU A 171 -2.61 2.55 -11.55
C LEU A 171 -2.83 1.20 -12.25
N HIS A 172 -1.88 0.28 -12.09
CA HIS A 172 -1.84 -1.11 -12.62
C HIS A 172 -1.95 -1.33 -14.14
N SER A 173 -2.47 -0.38 -14.92
CA SER A 173 -2.47 -0.44 -16.39
C SER A 173 -2.55 0.98 -16.98
N PHE A 174 -1.83 1.22 -18.09
CA PHE A 174 -1.90 2.45 -18.89
C PHE A 174 -3.01 2.42 -19.97
N ASP A 175 -3.79 1.34 -19.99
CA ASP A 175 -5.02 1.23 -20.77
C ASP A 175 -6.22 1.51 -19.85
N GLU A 176 -7.05 2.50 -20.20
CA GLU A 176 -8.19 2.91 -19.39
C GLU A 176 -9.27 1.81 -19.29
N GLU A 177 -9.52 1.07 -20.36
CA GLU A 177 -10.50 -0.02 -20.35
C GLU A 177 -10.04 -1.14 -19.44
N LYS A 178 -8.77 -1.54 -19.57
CA LYS A 178 -8.14 -2.56 -18.74
C LYS A 178 -8.06 -2.13 -17.29
N ARG A 179 -7.70 -0.87 -17.01
CA ARG A 179 -7.70 -0.29 -15.67
C ARG A 179 -9.11 -0.27 -15.07
N ASN A 180 -10.13 0.08 -15.84
CA ASN A 180 -11.52 0.05 -15.41
C ASN A 180 -11.98 -1.37 -15.09
N TRP A 181 -11.53 -2.36 -15.86
CA TRP A 181 -11.80 -3.75 -15.58
C TRP A 181 -11.08 -4.25 -14.31
N LEU A 182 -9.79 -3.93 -14.15
CA LEU A 182 -8.99 -4.30 -12.97
C LEU A 182 -9.49 -3.66 -11.68
N ILE A 183 -9.90 -2.40 -11.75
CA ILE A 183 -10.38 -1.60 -10.62
C ILE A 183 -11.80 -1.11 -10.96
N PRO A 184 -12.86 -1.91 -10.72
CA PRO A 184 -14.21 -1.64 -11.22
C PRO A 184 -14.96 -0.60 -10.39
N TYR A 185 -14.42 0.61 -10.29
CA TYR A 185 -15.01 1.76 -9.59
C TYR A 185 -15.36 2.90 -10.58
N PRO A 186 -16.63 3.32 -10.71
CA PRO A 186 -17.04 4.29 -11.73
C PRO A 186 -16.43 5.69 -11.58
N LYS A 187 -16.24 6.18 -10.35
CA LYS A 187 -15.76 7.54 -10.07
C LYS A 187 -14.24 7.61 -9.93
N LYS A 188 -13.49 6.86 -10.75
CA LYS A 188 -12.02 6.95 -10.78
C LYS A 188 -11.58 8.11 -11.68
N MET A 189 -10.47 8.73 -11.30
CA MET A 189 -9.71 9.65 -12.14
C MET A 189 -9.16 8.89 -13.36
N SER A 190 -9.10 9.56 -14.51
CA SER A 190 -8.36 9.10 -15.68
C SER A 190 -6.85 9.11 -15.42
N ILE A 191 -6.09 8.43 -16.27
CA ILE A 191 -4.62 8.39 -16.23
C ILE A 191 -4.06 9.82 -16.32
N GLU A 192 -4.63 10.65 -17.19
CA GLU A 192 -4.23 12.05 -17.31
C GLU A 192 -4.55 12.86 -16.04
N GLU A 193 -5.75 12.69 -15.46
CA GLU A 193 -6.13 13.36 -14.21
C GLU A 193 -5.17 12.96 -13.08
N LEU A 194 -4.77 11.69 -12.99
CA LEU A 194 -3.78 11.19 -12.03
C LEU A 194 -2.39 11.82 -12.24
N GLY A 195 -1.95 11.93 -13.49
CA GLY A 195 -0.67 12.54 -13.86
C GLY A 195 -0.57 14.04 -13.53
N ARG A 196 -1.70 14.71 -13.32
CA ARG A 196 -1.77 16.12 -12.90
C ARG A 196 -1.69 16.32 -11.38
N ILE A 197 -1.74 15.26 -10.57
CA ILE A 197 -1.65 15.39 -9.11
C ILE A 197 -0.28 15.95 -8.72
N ARG A 198 -0.28 16.94 -7.83
CA ARG A 198 0.92 17.53 -7.21
C ARG A 198 0.72 17.58 -5.71
N THR A 199 1.74 17.17 -4.96
CA THR A 199 1.73 17.04 -3.50
C THR A 199 2.93 17.77 -2.92
N GLU A 200 2.85 18.21 -1.67
CA GLU A 200 3.96 18.86 -0.94
C GLU A 200 4.71 17.87 -0.04
N SER A 201 4.67 16.58 -0.40
CA SER A 201 5.38 15.49 0.27
C SER A 201 6.89 15.63 0.10
N ASN A 202 7.66 15.23 1.11
CA ASN A 202 9.12 15.15 1.05
C ASN A 202 9.60 14.11 0.01
N LEU A 203 8.74 13.17 -0.37
CA LEU A 203 9.00 12.16 -1.40
C LEU A 203 8.03 12.29 -2.58
N LYS A 204 8.47 11.83 -3.77
CA LYS A 204 7.68 11.77 -5.00
C LYS A 204 6.42 10.90 -4.82
N THR A 205 5.35 11.27 -5.52
CA THR A 205 4.14 10.44 -5.58
C THR A 205 4.48 9.13 -6.29
N THR A 206 4.15 8.00 -5.66
CA THR A 206 4.48 6.68 -6.23
C THR A 206 3.37 6.19 -7.14
N ILE A 207 3.70 5.73 -8.35
CA ILE A 207 2.79 5.02 -9.23
C ILE A 207 3.01 3.53 -9.01
N ASN A 208 2.02 2.86 -8.42
CA ASN A 208 2.04 1.42 -8.20
C ASN A 208 1.50 0.70 -9.45
N LEU A 209 2.33 -0.18 -10.01
CA LEU A 209 2.01 -0.99 -11.17
C LEU A 209 2.17 -2.47 -10.82
N THR A 210 1.09 -3.21 -11.02
CA THR A 210 1.06 -4.67 -10.85
C THR A 210 0.56 -5.21 -12.17
N LEU A 211 1.51 -5.42 -13.09
CA LEU A 211 1.25 -5.64 -14.50
C LEU A 211 0.79 -7.08 -14.73
N VAL A 212 -0.37 -7.25 -15.37
CA VAL A 212 -0.92 -8.57 -15.72
C VAL A 212 -0.32 -9.04 -17.04
N ASN A 213 -0.29 -8.14 -18.03
CA ASN A 213 0.32 -8.36 -19.34
C ASN A 213 1.31 -7.24 -19.67
N GLU A 214 2.21 -7.46 -20.63
CA GLU A 214 3.14 -6.42 -21.10
C GLU A 214 2.39 -5.19 -21.64
N SER A 215 1.25 -5.39 -22.29
CA SER A 215 0.38 -4.32 -22.81
C SER A 215 -0.23 -3.44 -21.72
N ASP A 216 -0.14 -3.81 -20.45
CA ASP A 216 -0.53 -2.93 -19.33
C ASP A 216 0.48 -1.79 -19.12
N PHE A 217 1.69 -1.91 -19.66
CA PHE A 217 2.74 -0.90 -19.57
C PHE A 217 2.91 -0.13 -20.87
N ASP A 218 3.02 1.20 -20.79
CA ASP A 218 3.14 2.07 -21.96
C ASP A 218 4.08 3.24 -21.62
N THR A 219 5.28 3.21 -22.21
CA THR A 219 6.33 4.22 -21.96
C THR A 219 5.91 5.59 -22.47
N GLU A 220 5.26 5.67 -23.64
CA GLU A 220 4.85 6.95 -24.23
C GLU A 220 3.82 7.64 -23.34
N LYS A 221 2.83 6.90 -22.83
CA LYS A 221 1.85 7.45 -21.88
C LYS A 221 2.47 7.79 -20.52
N LEU A 222 3.43 6.99 -20.05
CA LEU A 222 4.16 7.30 -18.81
C LEU A 222 4.87 8.65 -18.93
N GLU A 223 5.68 8.84 -19.99
CA GLU A 223 6.42 10.09 -20.24
C GLU A 223 5.47 11.27 -20.48
N LYS A 224 4.36 11.04 -21.18
CA LYS A 224 3.38 12.08 -21.49
C LYS A 224 2.65 12.59 -20.25
N TYR A 225 2.23 11.71 -19.34
CA TYR A 225 1.33 12.08 -18.24
C TYR A 225 2.02 12.23 -16.89
N PHE A 226 3.16 11.56 -16.66
CA PHE A 226 3.80 11.51 -15.35
C PHE A 226 5.20 12.10 -15.40
N ASP A 227 5.30 13.35 -14.99
CA ASP A 227 6.56 14.08 -14.88
C ASP A 227 7.49 13.43 -13.83
N LYS A 228 8.68 13.03 -14.29
CA LYS A 228 9.71 12.37 -13.47
C LYS A 228 10.13 13.18 -12.24
N GLU A 229 9.96 14.49 -12.23
CA GLU A 229 10.27 15.33 -11.07
C GLU A 229 9.30 15.08 -9.91
N TYR A 230 8.05 14.70 -10.21
CA TYR A 230 6.98 14.54 -9.22
C TYR A 230 6.62 13.08 -8.95
N PHE A 231 6.90 12.18 -9.89
CA PHE A 231 6.49 10.78 -9.82
C PHE A 231 7.65 9.80 -9.73
N PHE A 232 7.42 8.70 -9.01
CA PHE A 232 8.29 7.53 -8.93
C PHE A 232 7.50 6.28 -9.31
N VAL A 233 8.02 5.46 -10.22
CA VAL A 233 7.32 4.23 -10.65
C VAL A 233 7.79 3.05 -9.82
N LYS A 234 6.82 2.33 -9.23
CA LYS A 234 7.05 1.08 -8.52
C LYS A 234 6.33 -0.06 -9.24
N LEU A 235 7.13 -0.99 -9.74
CA LEU A 235 6.66 -2.25 -10.28
C LEU A 235 6.57 -3.30 -9.15
N SER A 236 5.52 -4.11 -9.13
CA SER A 236 5.34 -5.15 -8.11
C SER A 236 4.70 -6.41 -8.69
N PRO A 237 5.09 -7.61 -8.20
CA PRO A 237 4.48 -8.86 -8.65
C PRO A 237 3.01 -8.95 -8.22
N ILE A 238 2.22 -9.72 -8.97
CA ILE A 238 0.89 -10.13 -8.51
C ILE A 238 1.09 -11.21 -7.45
N ASN A 239 0.56 -11.00 -6.25
CA ASN A 239 0.47 -12.05 -5.25
C ASN A 239 -0.78 -12.90 -5.53
N PRO A 240 -0.64 -14.15 -6.01
CA PRO A 240 -1.79 -14.95 -6.43
C PRO A 240 -2.72 -15.24 -5.26
N ASN A 241 -4.02 -15.17 -5.53
CA ASN A 241 -5.08 -15.51 -4.60
C ASN A 241 -6.33 -15.94 -5.38
N ASN A 242 -7.32 -16.49 -4.68
CA ASN A 242 -8.55 -17.00 -5.30
C ASN A 242 -9.25 -15.97 -6.22
N ILE A 243 -9.09 -14.66 -5.99
CA ILE A 243 -9.69 -13.61 -6.83
C ILE A 243 -8.87 -13.36 -8.09
N SER A 244 -7.54 -13.25 -7.97
CA SER A 244 -6.69 -13.11 -9.15
C SER A 244 -6.77 -14.35 -10.05
N GLU A 245 -6.83 -15.54 -9.47
CA GLU A 245 -7.03 -16.81 -10.19
C GLU A 245 -8.38 -16.86 -10.90
N LYS A 246 -9.47 -16.52 -10.19
CA LYS A 246 -10.83 -16.50 -10.79
C LYS A 246 -10.95 -15.53 -11.96
N ASN A 247 -10.16 -14.45 -11.98
CA ASN A 247 -10.15 -13.48 -13.07
C ASN A 247 -9.03 -13.76 -14.10
N ASN A 248 -8.38 -14.92 -14.04
CA ASN A 248 -7.33 -15.36 -14.97
C ASN A 248 -6.16 -14.36 -15.10
N LEU A 249 -5.71 -13.80 -13.97
CA LEU A 249 -4.60 -12.83 -13.96
C LEU A 249 -3.22 -13.49 -13.95
N GLY A 250 -3.15 -14.81 -13.70
CA GLY A 250 -1.89 -15.53 -13.56
C GLY A 250 -1.00 -14.95 -12.46
N ASN A 251 0.32 -15.06 -12.65
CA ASN A 251 1.34 -14.48 -11.76
C ASN A 251 1.73 -13.04 -12.14
N GLY A 252 1.11 -12.49 -13.19
CA GLY A 252 1.55 -11.27 -13.86
C GLY A 252 2.85 -11.47 -14.63
N ILE A 253 3.41 -10.38 -15.18
CA ILE A 253 4.67 -10.43 -15.95
C ILE A 253 5.92 -10.35 -15.07
N ILE A 254 5.75 -9.91 -13.81
CA ILE A 254 6.85 -9.78 -12.86
C ILE A 254 6.84 -11.01 -11.97
N GLU A 255 7.80 -11.90 -12.18
CA GLU A 255 7.99 -13.05 -11.33
C GLU A 255 8.65 -12.61 -10.01
N GLY A 256 7.96 -12.82 -8.90
CA GLY A 256 8.54 -12.68 -7.57
C GLY A 256 9.33 -13.94 -7.20
N VAL A 257 10.63 -13.81 -6.90
CA VAL A 257 11.39 -14.90 -6.31
C VAL A 257 11.23 -14.81 -4.79
N ASN A 258 10.49 -15.75 -4.19
CA ASN A 258 10.39 -15.85 -2.74
C ASN A 258 11.74 -16.27 -2.17
N LEU A 259 12.25 -15.48 -1.23
CA LEU A 259 13.43 -15.82 -0.45
C LEU A 259 12.99 -16.85 0.60
N VAL A 260 13.20 -18.12 0.28
CA VAL A 260 13.02 -19.23 1.23
C VAL A 260 13.91 -19.02 2.43
#